data_AF-A0A6C1B329-F1
#
_entry.id   AF-A0A6C1B329-F1
#
_cell.length_a   1.000
_cell.length_b   1.000
_cell.length_c   1.000
_cell.angle_alpha   90.00
_cell.angle_beta   90.00
_cell.angle_gamma   90.00
#
_symmetry.space_group_name_H-M   'P 1'
#
loop_
_entity.id
_entity.type
_entity.pdbx_description
1 polymer ?
#
loop_
_entity_poly.entity_id
_entity_poly.type
_entity_poly.pdbx_seq_one_letter_code
_entity_poly.pdbx_strand_id
1 'polypeptide(L)'
;MLAIVGGSGLTQLASLEVTRREVVRTPYGEPSGALTFGMVCDQEVVFLARHGYGHTIPPHRVNYRANLWALKQVGVTDVVSVASVGGIRADFGPGALIVPDQIIDYTWGRECTFFEGGESPVRHVDFTHPYDQKLRQRLLDAAAKIGEAVYDGGVYAASQGPRLETAAEIDRFERDGADVVGMTGMPEAVLARELELPYAAINVVANYAAGRASSEAGISFDSIEVVLHEAMTRVRGLLNGLCSDGDH
;
A
#
# COMPACT_ATOMS: atom_id res chain seq x y z
N MET A 1 16.98 5.40 2.65
CA MET A 1 16.36 4.49 3.65
C MET A 1 14.96 4.13 3.18
N LEU A 2 14.66 2.83 3.08
CA LEU A 2 13.36 2.34 2.61
C LEU A 2 12.34 2.35 3.76
N ALA A 3 11.11 2.81 3.48
CA ALA A 3 9.97 2.60 4.34
C ALA A 3 9.03 1.53 3.80
N ILE A 4 8.48 0.72 4.69
CA ILE A 4 7.46 -0.27 4.41
C ILE A 4 6.20 0.13 5.18
N VAL A 5 5.12 0.43 4.45
CA VAL A 5 3.81 0.74 5.04
C VAL A 5 2.91 -0.49 4.93
N GLY A 6 2.67 -1.15 6.06
CA GLY A 6 1.92 -2.40 6.14
C GLY A 6 0.42 -2.19 6.34
N GLY A 7 -0.39 -2.81 5.48
CA GLY A 7 -1.85 -2.89 5.61
C GLY A 7 -2.33 -4.09 6.43
N SER A 8 -3.55 -4.55 6.15
CA SER A 8 -4.09 -5.80 6.68
C SER A 8 -3.15 -6.99 6.39
N GLY A 9 -2.98 -7.90 7.34
CA GLY A 9 -2.05 -9.02 7.24
C GLY A 9 -0.57 -8.68 7.46
N LEU A 10 -0.18 -7.40 7.46
CA LEU A 10 1.18 -6.96 7.73
C LEU A 10 1.20 -5.86 8.81
N THR A 11 0.77 -6.20 10.03
CA THR A 11 0.86 -5.28 11.19
C THR A 11 2.25 -5.28 11.83
N GLN A 12 3.09 -6.28 11.49
CA GLN A 12 4.47 -6.42 11.91
C GLN A 12 5.30 -7.02 10.76
N LEU A 13 6.54 -6.57 10.61
CA LEU A 13 7.49 -7.13 9.67
C LEU A 13 8.38 -8.13 10.40
N ALA A 14 8.08 -9.44 10.27
CA ALA A 14 8.79 -10.48 11.01
C ALA A 14 10.28 -10.61 10.66
N SER A 15 10.69 -10.19 9.45
CA SER A 15 12.08 -10.15 9.01
C SER A 15 12.84 -8.91 9.49
N LEU A 16 12.18 -7.99 10.20
CA LEU A 16 12.81 -6.77 10.70
C LEU A 16 13.49 -7.03 12.04
N GLU A 17 14.81 -6.92 12.06
CA GLU A 17 15.58 -6.87 13.30
C GLU A 17 15.42 -5.48 13.93
N VAL A 18 14.46 -5.36 14.85
CA VAL A 18 14.07 -4.07 15.42
C VAL A 18 15.20 -3.46 16.25
N THR A 19 15.64 -2.26 15.85
CA THR A 19 16.67 -1.50 16.57
C THR A 19 16.07 -0.46 17.50
N ARG A 20 15.00 0.22 17.08
CA ARG A 20 14.27 1.19 17.91
C ARG A 20 12.84 1.41 17.44
N ARG A 21 12.02 1.99 18.32
CA ARG A 21 10.71 2.55 17.98
C ARG A 21 10.69 4.04 18.32
N GLU A 22 10.12 4.84 17.44
CA GLU A 22 10.10 6.30 17.58
C GLU A 22 8.67 6.84 17.37
N VAL A 23 8.21 7.67 18.29
CA VAL A 23 6.97 8.41 18.14
C VAL A 23 7.30 9.77 17.53
N VAL A 24 6.87 9.99 16.30
CA VAL A 24 7.15 11.21 15.54
C VAL A 24 5.91 12.11 15.54
N ARG A 25 6.08 13.35 16.02
CA ARG A 25 5.03 14.37 15.97
C ARG A 25 5.04 15.08 14.64
N THR A 26 3.87 15.25 14.03
CA THR A 26 3.75 15.94 12.74
C THR A 26 2.84 17.17 12.85
N PRO A 27 2.97 18.16 11.95
CA PRO A 27 2.02 19.26 11.83
C PRO A 27 0.58 18.81 11.53
N TYR A 28 0.40 17.57 11.06
CA TYR A 28 -0.88 17.01 10.62
C TYR A 28 -1.50 16.07 11.66
N GLY A 29 -1.00 16.10 12.91
CA GLY A 29 -1.41 15.23 14.00
C GLY A 29 -0.54 13.98 14.15
N GLU A 30 -1.10 12.97 14.80
CA GLU A 30 -0.38 11.73 15.10
C GLU A 30 -0.42 10.75 13.91
N PRO A 31 0.70 10.09 13.58
CA PRO A 31 0.71 8.93 12.70
C PRO A 31 -0.11 7.76 13.28
N SER A 32 -0.36 6.75 12.46
CA SER A 32 -1.09 5.54 12.86
C SER A 32 -0.43 4.75 14.01
N GLY A 33 0.85 4.99 14.27
CA GLY A 33 1.60 4.43 15.38
C GLY A 33 3.06 4.88 15.35
N ALA A 34 3.84 4.42 16.34
CA ALA A 34 5.28 4.63 16.34
C ALA A 34 5.92 4.02 15.07
N LEU A 35 6.92 4.71 14.51
CA LEU A 35 7.76 4.14 13.46
C LEU A 35 8.67 3.07 14.09
N THR A 36 8.73 1.89 13.48
CA THR A 36 9.65 0.83 13.90
C THR A 36 10.85 0.81 12.96
N PHE A 37 12.03 1.10 13.48
CA PHE A 37 13.28 1.04 12.74
C PHE A 37 13.93 -0.33 12.97
N GLY A 38 14.60 -0.82 11.96
CA GLY A 38 15.36 -2.05 12.05
C GLY A 38 16.16 -2.35 10.81
N MET A 39 16.76 -3.53 10.80
CA MET A 39 17.51 -4.04 9.66
C MET A 39 16.70 -5.12 8.96
N VAL A 40 16.67 -5.08 7.63
CA VAL A 40 16.27 -6.20 6.78
C VAL A 40 17.48 -6.55 5.94
N CYS A 41 18.03 -7.74 6.15
CA CYS A 41 19.40 -8.06 5.70
C CYS A 41 20.36 -7.00 6.28
N ASP A 42 21.18 -6.34 5.45
CA ASP A 42 22.12 -5.30 5.88
C ASP A 42 21.63 -3.87 5.61
N GLN A 43 20.34 -3.68 5.27
CA GLN A 43 19.77 -2.38 4.96
C GLN A 43 18.87 -1.86 6.09
N GLU A 44 19.06 -0.59 6.49
CA GLU A 44 18.14 0.07 7.42
C GLU A 44 16.77 0.31 6.76
N VAL A 45 15.72 -0.10 7.45
CA VAL A 45 14.32 -0.02 7.03
C VAL A 45 13.48 0.60 8.15
N VAL A 46 12.48 1.38 7.75
CA VAL A 46 11.43 1.89 8.63
C VAL A 46 10.12 1.18 8.32
N PHE A 47 9.44 0.66 9.32
CA PHE A 47 8.13 0.05 9.20
C PHE A 47 7.06 0.90 9.90
N LEU A 48 5.92 1.06 9.25
CA LEU A 48 4.72 1.69 9.79
C LEU A 48 3.48 0.84 9.51
N ALA A 49 2.76 0.44 10.56
CA ALA A 49 1.47 -0.21 10.42
C ALA A 49 0.38 0.83 10.10
N ARG A 50 -0.17 0.81 8.89
CA ARG A 50 -1.16 1.78 8.39
C ARG A 50 -2.39 1.88 9.29
N HIS A 51 -2.84 0.75 9.81
CA HIS A 51 -4.04 0.65 10.66
C HIS A 51 -3.70 0.67 12.17
N GLY A 52 -2.46 1.02 12.50
CA GLY A 52 -1.89 0.84 13.84
C GLY A 52 -1.56 -0.63 14.13
N TYR A 53 -0.72 -0.86 15.15
CA TYR A 53 -0.25 -2.21 15.49
C TYR A 53 -1.36 -3.15 15.97
N GLY A 54 -2.45 -2.60 16.51
CA GLY A 54 -3.65 -3.35 16.89
C GLY A 54 -4.71 -3.47 15.78
N HIS A 55 -4.43 -2.96 14.57
CA HIS A 55 -5.38 -2.94 13.45
C HIS A 55 -6.73 -2.27 13.79
N THR A 56 -6.70 -1.15 14.52
CA THR A 56 -7.91 -0.50 15.07
C THR A 56 -8.36 0.73 14.27
N ILE A 57 -7.56 1.20 13.31
CA ILE A 57 -7.84 2.42 12.54
C ILE A 57 -8.44 2.02 11.19
N PRO A 58 -9.73 2.26 10.91
CA PRO A 58 -10.32 1.94 9.62
C PRO A 58 -9.75 2.85 8.50
N PRO A 59 -9.78 2.42 7.21
CA PRO A 59 -9.12 3.12 6.11
C PRO A 59 -9.45 4.62 6.02
N HIS A 60 -10.73 5.00 6.10
CA HIS A 60 -11.20 6.39 6.04
C HIS A 60 -10.80 7.27 7.24
N ARG A 61 -10.20 6.69 8.29
CA ARG A 61 -9.70 7.39 9.49
C ARG A 61 -8.17 7.37 9.60
N VAL A 62 -7.48 6.69 8.68
CA VAL A 62 -6.02 6.69 8.64
C VAL A 62 -5.54 8.12 8.39
N ASN A 63 -4.60 8.59 9.21
CA ASN A 63 -3.99 9.90 9.03
C ASN A 63 -2.82 9.81 8.04
N TYR A 64 -3.16 9.73 6.74
CA TYR A 64 -2.18 9.57 5.68
C TYR A 64 -1.14 10.70 5.64
N ARG A 65 -1.56 11.94 5.93
CA ARG A 65 -0.66 13.10 6.02
C ARG A 65 0.39 12.91 7.09
N ALA A 66 -0.03 12.59 8.32
CA ALA A 66 0.91 12.36 9.41
C ALA A 66 1.82 11.15 9.15
N ASN A 67 1.29 10.08 8.55
CA ASN A 67 2.10 8.91 8.19
C ASN A 67 3.23 9.27 7.24
N LEU A 68 2.91 9.88 6.10
CA LEU A 68 3.91 10.18 5.07
C LEU A 68 4.86 11.30 5.50
N TRP A 69 4.35 12.29 6.25
CA TRP A 69 5.18 13.35 6.81
C TRP A 69 6.18 12.81 7.84
N ALA A 70 5.76 11.92 8.74
CA ALA A 70 6.66 11.29 9.71
C ALA A 70 7.76 10.50 9.02
N LEU A 71 7.44 9.74 7.98
CA LEU A 71 8.43 9.02 7.15
C LEU A 71 9.41 9.99 6.50
N LYS A 72 8.93 11.08 5.89
CA LYS A 72 9.79 12.11 5.30
C LYS A 72 10.74 12.74 6.33
N GLN A 73 10.23 13.07 7.52
CA GLN A 73 11.01 13.72 8.58
C GLN A 73 12.18 12.87 9.08
N VAL A 74 12.02 11.54 9.11
CA VAL A 74 13.09 10.62 9.57
C VAL A 74 14.06 10.22 8.44
N GLY A 75 13.97 10.85 7.26
CA GLY A 75 14.92 10.64 6.17
C GLY A 75 14.62 9.44 5.27
N VAL A 76 13.37 8.97 5.23
CA VAL A 76 12.94 7.97 4.24
C VAL A 76 13.13 8.53 2.82
N THR A 77 13.64 7.69 1.93
CA THR A 77 13.89 8.01 0.51
C THR A 77 12.94 7.30 -0.42
N ASP A 78 12.38 6.17 -0.01
CA ASP A 78 11.52 5.33 -0.84
C ASP A 78 10.44 4.72 0.05
N VAL A 79 9.21 4.59 -0.46
CA VAL A 79 8.08 4.00 0.26
C VAL A 79 7.52 2.84 -0.55
N VAL A 80 7.53 1.64 0.04
CA VAL A 80 6.80 0.49 -0.48
C VAL A 80 5.59 0.23 0.41
N SER A 81 4.41 0.38 -0.19
CA SER A 81 3.13 0.12 0.44
C SER A 81 2.70 -1.32 0.19
N VAL A 82 2.28 -2.03 1.23
CA VAL A 82 1.65 -3.35 1.08
C VAL A 82 0.16 -3.21 1.39
N ALA A 83 -0.69 -3.61 0.45
CA ALA A 83 -2.14 -3.48 0.55
C ALA A 83 -2.85 -4.77 0.16
N SER A 84 -3.77 -5.22 1.01
CA SER A 84 -4.73 -6.28 0.65
C SER A 84 -5.81 -5.71 -0.26
N VAL A 85 -6.12 -6.41 -1.35
CA VAL A 85 -7.10 -5.98 -2.35
C VAL A 85 -8.05 -7.11 -2.76
N GLY A 86 -9.20 -6.75 -3.33
CA GLY A 86 -10.07 -7.64 -4.07
C GLY A 86 -9.71 -7.65 -5.56
N GLY A 87 -9.59 -8.83 -6.17
CA GLY A 87 -9.34 -8.99 -7.60
C GLY A 87 -10.62 -8.81 -8.42
N ILE A 88 -10.62 -7.85 -9.35
CA ILE A 88 -11.73 -7.64 -10.30
C ILE A 88 -11.47 -8.48 -11.56
N ARG A 89 -10.23 -8.46 -12.06
CA ARG A 89 -9.79 -9.23 -13.23
C ARG A 89 -9.79 -10.74 -12.93
N ALA A 90 -10.18 -11.55 -13.90
CA ALA A 90 -10.38 -13.00 -13.69
C ALA A 90 -9.10 -13.78 -13.35
N ASP A 91 -7.93 -13.33 -13.81
CA ASP A 91 -6.60 -13.89 -13.53
C ASP A 91 -5.95 -13.29 -12.27
N PHE A 92 -6.55 -12.26 -11.68
CA PHE A 92 -6.17 -11.70 -10.38
C PHE A 92 -6.91 -12.44 -9.26
N GLY A 93 -6.63 -13.73 -9.15
CA GLY A 93 -7.19 -14.59 -8.11
C GLY A 93 -6.52 -14.40 -6.73
N PRO A 94 -7.15 -14.93 -5.65
CA PRO A 94 -6.58 -14.90 -4.31
C PRO A 94 -5.15 -15.45 -4.26
N GLY A 95 -4.27 -14.73 -3.58
CA GLY A 95 -2.85 -15.02 -3.47
C GLY A 95 -2.00 -14.40 -4.57
N ALA A 96 -2.56 -13.82 -5.63
CA ALA A 96 -1.79 -13.08 -6.63
C ALA A 96 -1.11 -11.84 -6.03
N LEU A 97 0.13 -11.57 -6.45
CA LEU A 97 0.83 -10.31 -6.16
C LEU A 97 0.86 -9.45 -7.42
N ILE A 98 0.59 -8.16 -7.25
CA ILE A 98 0.55 -7.19 -8.34
C ILE A 98 1.35 -5.96 -7.91
N VAL A 99 2.19 -5.45 -8.82
CA VAL A 99 2.81 -4.13 -8.69
C VAL A 99 2.02 -3.17 -9.58
N PRO A 100 1.00 -2.46 -9.05
CA PRO A 100 0.14 -1.60 -9.86
C PRO A 100 0.92 -0.43 -10.46
N ASP A 101 0.42 0.11 -11.56
CA ASP A 101 0.97 1.26 -12.28
C ASP A 101 -0.01 2.44 -12.35
N GLN A 102 -1.29 2.21 -12.04
CA GLN A 102 -2.34 3.22 -12.08
C GLN A 102 -3.32 3.11 -10.91
N ILE A 103 -4.02 4.21 -10.62
CA ILE A 103 -5.02 4.30 -9.55
C ILE A 103 -6.19 5.18 -9.97
N ILE A 104 -7.41 4.77 -9.61
CA ILE A 104 -8.64 5.57 -9.76
C ILE A 104 -9.16 5.85 -8.35
N ASP A 105 -9.40 7.13 -8.05
CA ASP A 105 -9.84 7.57 -6.72
C ASP A 105 -11.36 7.67 -6.63
N TYR A 106 -11.97 6.82 -5.78
CA TYR A 106 -13.38 6.90 -5.38
C TYR A 106 -13.54 7.31 -3.91
N THR A 107 -12.46 7.76 -3.27
CA THR A 107 -12.47 8.20 -1.88
C THR A 107 -13.03 9.62 -1.76
N TRP A 108 -13.45 9.99 -0.55
CA TRP A 108 -13.98 11.32 -0.27
C TRP A 108 -13.77 11.71 1.19
N GLY A 109 -13.72 13.01 1.48
CA GLY A 109 -13.62 13.53 2.86
C GLY A 109 -12.33 13.16 3.60
N ARG A 110 -11.33 12.59 2.92
CA ARG A 110 -9.99 12.32 3.45
C ARG A 110 -9.11 13.52 3.15
N GLU A 111 -8.28 13.90 4.11
CA GLU A 111 -7.27 14.93 3.88
C GLU A 111 -6.23 14.44 2.87
N CYS A 112 -6.21 15.02 1.68
CA CYS A 112 -5.49 14.49 0.52
C CYS A 112 -4.39 15.41 -0.03
N THR A 113 -4.09 16.53 0.63
CA THR A 113 -2.98 17.42 0.26
C THR A 113 -2.30 18.03 1.50
N PHE A 114 -1.02 18.35 1.35
CA PHE A 114 -0.26 19.18 2.29
C PHE A 114 -0.41 20.68 2.01
N PHE A 115 -0.96 21.07 0.85
CA PHE A 115 -1.07 22.44 0.37
C PHE A 115 -2.52 22.97 0.51
N GLU A 116 -3.00 23.12 1.74
CA GLU A 116 -4.38 23.53 2.06
C GLU A 116 -4.69 25.04 1.85
N GLY A 117 -3.74 25.81 1.31
CA GLY A 117 -3.89 27.26 1.09
C GLY A 117 -3.43 28.12 2.27
N GLY A 118 -4.04 29.30 2.43
CA GLY A 118 -3.54 30.34 3.35
C GLY A 118 -2.46 31.21 2.67
N GLU A 119 -1.30 31.35 3.31
CA GLU A 119 -0.16 32.10 2.74
C GLU A 119 0.68 31.25 1.76
N SER A 120 0.43 29.94 1.69
CA SER A 120 1.15 29.03 0.77
C SER A 120 0.55 29.08 -0.64
N PRO A 121 1.38 29.12 -1.70
CA PRO A 121 0.89 29.07 -3.07
C PRO A 121 0.22 27.72 -3.37
N VAL A 122 -0.77 27.73 -4.26
CA VAL A 122 -1.39 26.52 -4.78
C VAL A 122 -0.34 25.67 -5.50
N ARG A 123 -0.28 24.37 -5.17
CA ARG A 123 0.57 23.39 -5.86
C ARG A 123 -0.30 22.39 -6.60
N HIS A 124 -0.12 22.29 -7.91
CA HIS A 124 -0.70 21.22 -8.72
C HIS A 124 0.41 20.21 -9.02
N VAL A 125 0.34 19.04 -8.39
CA VAL A 125 1.32 17.98 -8.62
C VAL A 125 0.89 17.13 -9.82
N ASP A 126 1.83 16.82 -10.71
CA ASP A 126 1.58 15.86 -11.78
C ASP A 126 1.43 14.46 -11.17
N PHE A 127 0.27 13.85 -11.41
CA PHE A 127 -0.09 12.54 -10.91
C PHE A 127 -0.43 11.55 -12.04
N THR A 128 0.02 11.84 -13.27
CA THR A 128 -0.17 10.98 -14.45
C THR A 128 0.34 9.56 -14.23
N HIS A 129 1.44 9.42 -13.48
CA HIS A 129 1.99 8.15 -13.03
C HIS A 129 2.04 8.14 -11.50
N PRO A 130 1.04 7.55 -10.83
CA PRO A 130 0.91 7.57 -9.36
C PRO A 130 2.07 6.90 -8.62
N TYR A 131 2.66 5.90 -9.26
CA TYR A 131 3.72 5.07 -8.70
C TYR A 131 5.06 5.39 -9.39
N ASP A 132 6.15 5.36 -8.62
CA ASP A 132 7.50 5.61 -9.13
C ASP A 132 7.99 4.44 -9.99
N GLN A 133 8.26 4.69 -11.27
CA GLN A 133 8.62 3.65 -12.22
C GLN A 133 9.93 2.93 -11.86
N LYS A 134 10.91 3.63 -11.28
CA LYS A 134 12.18 3.00 -10.89
C LYS A 134 11.97 2.06 -9.71
N LEU A 135 11.21 2.48 -8.71
CA LEU A 135 10.89 1.66 -7.55
C LEU A 135 10.02 0.45 -7.93
N ARG A 136 9.06 0.63 -8.85
CA ARG A 136 8.29 -0.49 -9.43
C ARG A 136 9.23 -1.50 -10.11
N GLN A 137 10.15 -1.05 -10.95
CA GLN A 137 11.08 -1.95 -11.63
C GLN A 137 11.95 -2.72 -10.64
N ARG A 138 12.45 -2.07 -9.58
CA ARG A 138 13.22 -2.74 -8.53
C ARG A 138 12.41 -3.85 -7.84
N LEU A 139 11.11 -3.65 -7.61
CA LEU A 139 10.22 -4.69 -7.08
C LEU A 139 10.09 -5.86 -8.06
N LEU A 140 9.86 -5.58 -9.35
CA LEU A 140 9.72 -6.62 -10.37
C LEU A 140 11.01 -7.43 -10.55
N ASP A 141 12.16 -6.76 -10.56
CA ASP A 141 13.48 -7.40 -10.65
C ASP A 141 13.76 -8.26 -9.42
N ALA A 142 13.44 -7.78 -8.22
CA ALA A 142 13.56 -8.54 -6.98
C ALA A 142 12.66 -9.80 -7.01
N ALA A 143 11.42 -9.68 -7.52
CA ALA A 143 10.52 -10.82 -7.68
C ALA A 143 11.08 -11.86 -8.66
N ALA A 144 11.59 -11.41 -9.81
CA ALA A 144 12.18 -12.28 -10.82
C ALA A 144 13.41 -13.05 -10.27
N LYS A 145 14.26 -12.38 -9.48
CA LYS A 145 15.46 -13.00 -8.87
C LYS A 145 15.11 -14.13 -7.92
N ILE A 146 14.04 -13.99 -7.14
CA ILE A 146 13.60 -15.02 -6.18
C ILE A 146 12.61 -16.03 -6.80
N GLY A 147 12.27 -15.89 -8.08
CA GLY A 147 11.30 -16.74 -8.78
C GLY A 147 9.86 -16.55 -8.31
N GLU A 148 9.52 -15.40 -7.72
CA GLU A 148 8.16 -15.08 -7.27
C GLU A 148 7.34 -14.52 -8.44
N ALA A 149 6.16 -15.10 -8.67
CA ALA A 149 5.26 -14.62 -9.71
C ALA A 149 4.55 -13.33 -9.25
N VAL A 150 4.80 -12.24 -9.98
CA VAL A 150 4.19 -10.93 -9.75
C VAL A 150 3.68 -10.40 -11.08
N TYR A 151 2.47 -9.84 -11.08
CA TYR A 151 1.94 -9.12 -12.23
C TYR A 151 2.54 -7.70 -12.29
N ASP A 152 3.11 -7.36 -13.44
CA ASP A 152 3.51 -5.99 -13.77
C ASP A 152 2.32 -5.22 -14.32
N GLY A 153 1.83 -4.26 -13.54
CA GLY A 153 0.73 -3.39 -13.93
C GLY A 153 -0.63 -3.84 -13.41
N GLY A 154 -1.52 -2.88 -13.32
CA GLY A 154 -2.87 -3.04 -12.80
C GLY A 154 -3.40 -1.72 -12.27
N VAL A 155 -4.66 -1.42 -12.58
CA VAL A 155 -5.36 -0.22 -12.17
C VAL A 155 -6.08 -0.48 -10.84
N TYR A 156 -5.67 0.22 -9.78
CA TYR A 156 -6.27 0.12 -8.45
C TYR A 156 -7.48 1.04 -8.33
N ALA A 157 -8.66 0.52 -7.98
CA ALA A 157 -9.80 1.33 -7.54
C ALA A 157 -9.71 1.59 -6.03
N ALA A 158 -9.49 2.85 -5.64
CA ALA A 158 -9.46 3.27 -4.25
C ALA A 158 -10.87 3.58 -3.74
N SER A 159 -11.49 2.60 -3.10
CA SER A 159 -12.81 2.74 -2.49
C SER A 159 -12.74 3.35 -1.08
N GLN A 160 -13.87 3.91 -0.62
CA GLN A 160 -13.91 4.61 0.66
C GLN A 160 -13.84 3.67 1.87
N GLY A 161 -14.49 2.51 1.81
CA GLY A 161 -14.75 1.69 3.00
C GLY A 161 -15.63 2.38 4.06
N PRO A 162 -15.80 1.78 5.26
CA PRO A 162 -15.25 0.50 5.68
C PRO A 162 -16.07 -0.70 5.18
N ARG A 163 -17.25 -0.49 4.59
CA ARG A 163 -17.99 -1.57 3.93
C ARG A 163 -17.22 -2.05 2.70
N LEU A 164 -17.33 -3.33 2.40
CA LEU A 164 -17.00 -3.85 1.08
C LEU A 164 -18.02 -3.33 0.05
N GLU A 165 -17.63 -3.44 -1.20
CA GLU A 165 -18.39 -2.99 -2.35
C GLU A 165 -19.59 -3.91 -2.62
N THR A 166 -20.60 -3.37 -3.27
CA THR A 166 -21.64 -4.17 -3.92
C THR A 166 -21.11 -4.73 -5.24
N ALA A 167 -21.69 -5.83 -5.74
CA ALA A 167 -21.36 -6.36 -7.06
C ALA A 167 -21.54 -5.32 -8.19
N ALA A 168 -22.56 -4.48 -8.10
CA ALA A 168 -22.81 -3.42 -9.07
C ALA A 168 -21.74 -2.30 -9.04
N GLU A 169 -21.16 -2.01 -7.87
CA GLU A 169 -20.01 -1.10 -7.77
C GLU A 169 -18.76 -1.72 -8.41
N ILE A 170 -18.52 -3.01 -8.20
CA ILE A 170 -17.42 -3.74 -8.86
C ILE A 170 -17.61 -3.77 -10.39
N ASP A 171 -18.82 -4.01 -10.88
CA ASP A 171 -19.15 -3.92 -12.31
C ASP A 171 -18.85 -2.54 -12.88
N ARG A 172 -19.09 -1.49 -12.09
CA ARG A 172 -18.73 -0.13 -12.49
C ARG A 172 -17.22 0.05 -12.51
N PHE A 173 -16.50 -0.36 -11.46
CA PHE A 173 -15.05 -0.21 -11.39
C PHE A 173 -14.34 -0.92 -12.55
N GLU A 174 -14.80 -2.12 -12.91
CA GLU A 174 -14.31 -2.84 -14.10
C GLU A 174 -14.53 -2.04 -15.39
N ARG A 175 -15.72 -1.44 -15.58
CA ARG A 175 -16.00 -0.60 -16.76
C ARG A 175 -15.19 0.70 -16.79
N ASP A 176 -14.86 1.23 -15.62
CA ASP A 176 -13.97 2.39 -15.48
C ASP A 176 -12.49 2.00 -15.72
N GLY A 177 -12.20 0.70 -15.88
CA GLY A 177 -10.88 0.17 -16.21
C GLY A 177 -10.08 -0.32 -15.00
N ALA A 178 -10.69 -0.51 -13.84
CA ALA A 178 -10.02 -1.03 -12.65
C ALA A 178 -9.83 -2.55 -12.69
N ASP A 179 -8.65 -3.02 -12.27
CA ASP A 179 -8.31 -4.45 -12.20
C ASP A 179 -8.39 -5.01 -10.78
N VAL A 180 -8.21 -4.16 -9.77
CA VAL A 180 -8.33 -4.50 -8.36
C VAL A 180 -9.04 -3.40 -7.59
N VAL A 181 -9.61 -3.73 -6.44
CA VAL A 181 -10.21 -2.77 -5.51
C VAL A 181 -9.58 -2.87 -4.14
N GLY A 182 -9.34 -1.73 -3.50
CA GLY A 182 -8.96 -1.69 -2.10
C GLY A 182 -9.19 -0.30 -1.52
N MET A 183 -8.90 -0.11 -0.23
CA MET A 183 -9.33 1.10 0.47
C MET A 183 -8.22 2.11 0.81
N THR A 184 -6.95 1.79 0.54
CA THR A 184 -5.81 2.52 1.14
C THR A 184 -4.84 3.17 0.16
N GLY A 185 -4.94 2.90 -1.15
CA GLY A 185 -4.04 3.48 -2.15
C GLY A 185 -4.14 5.01 -2.26
N MET A 186 -5.32 5.58 -1.98
CA MET A 186 -5.55 7.03 -1.91
C MET A 186 -5.97 7.47 -0.50
N PRO A 187 -5.50 8.64 -0.03
CA PRO A 187 -4.58 9.57 -0.67
C PRO A 187 -3.08 9.26 -0.43
N GLU A 188 -2.74 8.03 -0.02
CA GLU A 188 -1.35 7.66 0.30
C GLU A 188 -0.36 7.95 -0.85
N ALA A 189 -0.71 7.56 -2.08
CA ALA A 189 0.13 7.74 -3.25
C ALA A 189 0.32 9.23 -3.63
N VAL A 190 -0.74 10.04 -3.62
CA VAL A 190 -0.64 11.46 -3.98
C VAL A 190 0.13 12.27 -2.93
N LEU A 191 -0.02 11.94 -1.65
CA LEU A 191 0.74 12.58 -0.58
C LEU A 191 2.23 12.23 -0.66
N ALA A 192 2.57 10.98 -0.99
CA ALA A 192 3.96 10.60 -1.24
C ALA A 192 4.56 11.40 -2.42
N ARG A 193 3.78 11.55 -3.50
CA ARG A 193 4.16 12.37 -4.66
C ARG A 193 4.38 13.85 -4.29
N GLU A 194 3.50 14.44 -3.47
CA GLU A 194 3.64 15.82 -2.99
C GLU A 194 4.92 16.05 -2.17
N LEU A 195 5.38 15.03 -1.44
CA LEU A 195 6.63 15.06 -0.65
C LEU A 195 7.87 14.64 -1.45
N GLU A 196 7.71 14.38 -2.75
CA GLU A 196 8.78 13.89 -3.63
C GLU A 196 9.41 12.61 -3.07
N LEU A 197 8.58 11.73 -2.51
CA LEU A 197 8.95 10.41 -2.06
C LEU A 197 8.58 9.38 -3.14
N PRO A 198 9.57 8.74 -3.80
CA PRO A 198 9.34 7.54 -4.59
C PRO A 198 8.42 6.56 -3.87
N TYR A 199 7.30 6.22 -4.50
CA TYR A 199 6.25 5.41 -3.91
C TYR A 199 5.85 4.29 -4.87
N ALA A 200 5.83 3.06 -4.39
CA ALA A 200 5.31 1.91 -5.11
C ALA A 200 4.45 1.07 -4.16
N ALA A 201 3.62 0.20 -4.73
CA ALA A 201 2.79 -0.70 -3.96
C ALA A 201 3.00 -2.17 -4.37
N ILE A 202 2.77 -3.06 -3.41
CA ILE A 202 2.55 -4.49 -3.64
C ILE A 202 1.11 -4.74 -3.20
N ASN A 203 0.25 -5.03 -4.18
CA ASN A 203 -1.12 -5.43 -3.94
C ASN A 203 -1.16 -6.94 -3.77
N VAL A 204 -1.72 -7.37 -2.64
CA VAL A 204 -1.94 -8.78 -2.32
C VAL A 204 -3.42 -9.06 -2.52
N VAL A 205 -3.77 -9.84 -3.53
CA VAL A 205 -5.17 -10.20 -3.76
C VAL A 205 -5.61 -11.16 -2.67
N ALA A 206 -6.48 -10.71 -1.77
CA ALA A 206 -6.97 -11.50 -0.64
C ALA A 206 -8.18 -12.35 -1.02
N ASN A 207 -8.99 -11.84 -1.94
CA ASN A 207 -10.24 -12.44 -2.40
C ASN A 207 -10.54 -11.94 -3.83
N TYR A 208 -11.45 -12.62 -4.52
CA TYR A 208 -12.13 -11.99 -5.65
C TYR A 208 -13.03 -10.86 -5.14
N ALA A 209 -13.13 -9.76 -5.88
CA ALA A 209 -14.01 -8.65 -5.55
C ALA A 209 -15.49 -9.12 -5.49
N ALA A 210 -16.34 -8.33 -4.83
CA ALA A 210 -17.74 -8.70 -4.64
C ALA A 210 -18.43 -9.01 -5.99
N GLY A 211 -19.13 -10.14 -6.07
CA GLY A 211 -19.79 -10.57 -7.30
C GLY A 211 -18.86 -11.18 -8.36
N ARG A 212 -17.62 -11.53 -8.01
CA ARG A 212 -16.66 -12.18 -8.91
C ARG A 212 -16.32 -13.59 -8.43
N ALA A 213 -16.31 -14.56 -9.35
CA ALA A 213 -15.88 -15.94 -9.13
C ALA A 213 -16.33 -16.52 -7.79
N SER A 214 -15.42 -16.96 -6.91
CA SER A 214 -15.77 -17.55 -5.60
C SER A 214 -16.44 -16.57 -4.62
N SER A 215 -16.51 -15.28 -4.96
CA SER A 215 -17.21 -14.22 -4.22
C SER A 215 -18.54 -13.80 -4.88
N GLU A 216 -19.09 -14.60 -5.79
CA GLU A 216 -20.40 -14.36 -6.43
C GLU A 216 -21.53 -14.14 -5.41
N ALA A 217 -21.58 -14.98 -4.36
CA ALA A 217 -22.61 -14.93 -3.32
C ALA A 217 -22.20 -14.16 -2.05
N GLY A 218 -20.99 -13.57 -2.04
CA GLY A 218 -20.42 -12.88 -0.88
C GLY A 218 -18.98 -13.27 -0.59
N ILE A 219 -18.28 -12.43 0.16
CA ILE A 219 -16.86 -12.59 0.50
C ILE A 219 -16.74 -13.32 1.85
N SER A 220 -15.92 -14.38 1.89
CA SER A 220 -15.59 -15.13 3.12
C SER A 220 -14.36 -14.54 3.80
N PHE A 221 -14.52 -14.01 5.01
CA PHE A 221 -13.42 -13.46 5.80
C PHE A 221 -12.43 -14.51 6.28
N ASP A 222 -12.90 -15.71 6.66
CA ASP A 222 -12.02 -16.82 7.05
C ASP A 222 -11.06 -17.21 5.91
N SER A 223 -11.55 -17.19 4.67
CA SER A 223 -10.73 -17.48 3.48
C SER A 223 -9.68 -16.37 3.24
N ILE A 224 -10.04 -15.11 3.49
CA ILE A 224 -9.13 -13.96 3.38
C ILE A 224 -7.93 -14.12 4.31
N GLU A 225 -8.16 -14.50 5.58
CA GLU A 225 -7.09 -14.62 6.56
C GLU A 225 -6.05 -15.66 6.16
N VAL A 226 -6.49 -16.82 5.67
CA VAL A 226 -5.61 -17.89 5.19
C VAL A 226 -4.77 -17.41 4.00
N VAL A 227 -5.42 -16.82 2.98
CA VAL A 227 -4.74 -16.31 1.79
C VAL A 227 -3.71 -15.24 2.15
N LEU A 228 -4.07 -14.30 3.03
CA LEU A 228 -3.15 -13.25 3.46
C LEU A 228 -1.98 -13.84 4.25
N HIS A 229 -2.19 -14.82 5.13
CA HIS A 229 -1.10 -15.43 5.87
C HIS A 229 -0.04 -16.05 4.94
N GLU A 230 -0.48 -16.82 3.95
CA GLU A 230 0.41 -17.44 2.97
C GLU A 230 1.11 -16.39 2.08
N ALA A 231 0.34 -15.45 1.53
CA ALA A 231 0.86 -14.43 0.64
C ALA A 231 1.85 -13.49 1.34
N MET A 232 1.65 -13.19 2.63
CA MET A 232 2.58 -12.33 3.39
C MET A 232 3.96 -12.97 3.58
N THR A 233 4.06 -14.30 3.56
CA THR A 233 5.37 -14.96 3.54
C THR A 233 6.11 -14.66 2.24
N ARG A 234 5.40 -14.67 1.11
CA ARG A 234 5.96 -14.36 -0.22
C ARG A 234 6.30 -12.88 -0.37
N VAL A 235 5.44 -11.99 0.14
CA VAL A 235 5.72 -10.54 0.22
C VAL A 235 6.98 -10.26 1.03
N ARG A 236 7.19 -10.95 2.17
CA ARG A 236 8.44 -10.81 2.94
C ARG A 236 9.65 -11.24 2.12
N GLY A 237 9.57 -12.35 1.39
CA GLY A 237 10.62 -12.78 0.46
C GLY A 237 10.96 -11.71 -0.57
N LEU A 238 9.93 -11.11 -1.17
CA LEU A 238 10.06 -10.01 -2.12
C LEU A 238 10.71 -8.76 -1.51
N LEU A 239 10.26 -8.33 -0.31
CA LEU A 239 10.83 -7.19 0.39
C LEU A 239 12.29 -7.41 0.79
N ASN A 240 12.65 -8.62 1.19
CA ASN A 240 14.04 -8.99 1.47
C ASN A 240 14.90 -8.95 0.20
N GLY A 241 14.38 -9.45 -0.93
CA GLY A 241 15.05 -9.36 -2.23
C GLY A 241 15.31 -7.91 -2.65
N LEU A 242 14.31 -7.04 -2.47
CA LEU A 242 14.45 -5.60 -2.74
C LEU A 242 15.55 -4.94 -1.89
N CYS A 243 15.67 -5.31 -0.61
CA CYS A 243 16.69 -4.77 0.30
C CYS A 243 18.10 -5.32 0.01
N SER A 244 18.20 -6.50 -0.60
CA SER A 244 19.50 -7.11 -0.95
C SER A 244 20.14 -6.46 -2.18
N ASP A 245 19.35 -5.78 -3.02
CA ASP A 245 19.79 -5.08 -4.23
C ASP A 245 20.19 -3.62 -3.97
N GLY A 246 20.29 -3.19 -2.71
CA GLY A 246 20.59 -1.81 -2.31
C GLY A 246 22.02 -1.32 -2.61
N ASP A 247 22.91 -2.19 -3.10
CA ASP A 247 24.24 -1.82 -3.56
C ASP A 247 24.21 -1.49 -5.06
N HIS A 248 24.08 -0.20 -5.43
CA HIS A 248 24.66 0.44 -6.62
C HIS A 248 24.55 1.97 -6.57
#